data_AF-A0A519W4T1-F1
#
_entry.id   AF-A0A519W4T1-F1
#
_cell.length_a   1.000
_cell.length_b   1.000
_cell.length_c   1.000
_cell.angle_alpha   90.00
_cell.angle_beta   90.00
_cell.angle_gamma   90.00
#
_symmetry.space_group_name_H-M   'P 1'
#
loop_
_entity.id
_entity.type
_entity.pdbx_description
1 polymer ?
#
loop_
_entity_poly.entity_id
_entity_poly.type
_entity_poly.pdbx_seq_one_letter_code
_entity_poly.pdbx_strand_id
1 'polypeptide(L)'
;MKTINKFIFPLMAVVLLMGACKKDYLLTNPTDSVDKNAVFTTTTNALAALNGINRSLYIQYSRQEEGGQGAVNLNIDYMGDDIVNTVSTTAFGVHKWVTHRSASTLNNSFIYTFYYRIIANANLIIDNIDNAEGSIADKKMIKAEALTYRAWAHFVLVQVFGKRYDAAGNNTQAGVPIMNTSVVDGNPGKPRASVEAVYGQINNDLDLAITTFSGATARPNKSHFNINVAKGIKARVALTQGKWAIAAQNALEARTGLNLMTNAEYLAGFNSYENQE
;
A
#
# COMPACT_ATOMS: atom_id res chain seq x y z
N MET A 1 -3.28 73.93 -28.98
CA MET A 1 -3.44 72.89 -27.94
C MET A 1 -4.37 71.73 -28.38
N LYS A 2 -4.29 71.23 -29.63
CA LYS A 2 -5.20 70.15 -30.13
C LYS A 2 -4.51 68.94 -30.77
N THR A 3 -3.18 68.90 -30.83
CA THR A 3 -2.42 67.83 -31.51
C THR A 3 -1.72 66.84 -30.57
N ILE A 4 -1.56 67.17 -29.27
CA ILE A 4 -0.90 66.29 -28.30
C ILE A 4 -1.81 65.13 -27.82
N ASN A 5 -3.12 65.32 -27.78
CA ASN A 5 -4.06 64.27 -27.34
C ASN A 5 -4.22 63.10 -28.32
N LYS A 6 -3.73 63.20 -29.57
CA LYS A 6 -3.85 62.11 -30.56
C LYS A 6 -2.80 61.01 -30.40
N PHE A 7 -1.71 61.26 -29.66
CA PHE A 7 -0.66 60.28 -29.41
C PHE A 7 -0.74 59.62 -28.01
N ILE A 8 -1.48 60.22 -27.08
CA ILE A 8 -1.64 59.69 -25.71
C ILE A 8 -2.54 58.43 -25.70
N PHE A 9 -3.58 58.41 -26.53
CA PHE A 9 -4.52 57.28 -26.61
C PHE A 9 -3.90 55.97 -27.15
N PRO A 10 -3.13 55.97 -28.26
CA PRO A 10 -2.46 54.74 -28.72
C PRO A 10 -1.32 54.31 -27.78
N LEU A 11 -0.64 55.25 -27.11
CA LEU A 11 0.44 54.92 -26.17
C LEU A 11 -0.10 54.23 -24.90
N MET A 12 -1.27 54.63 -24.40
CA MET A 12 -1.91 54.00 -23.24
C MET A 12 -2.44 52.59 -23.56
N ALA A 13 -2.87 52.34 -24.80
CA ALA A 13 -3.27 51.00 -25.26
C ALA A 13 -2.08 50.02 -25.36
N VAL A 14 -0.89 50.50 -25.71
CA VAL A 14 0.33 49.68 -25.78
C VAL A 14 0.86 49.32 -24.39
N VAL A 15 0.74 50.21 -23.40
CA VAL A 15 1.14 49.92 -22.01
C VAL A 15 0.20 48.89 -21.35
N LEU A 16 -1.09 48.89 -21.71
CA LEU A 16 -2.06 47.89 -21.25
C LEU A 16 -1.83 46.48 -21.81
N LEU A 17 -1.16 46.35 -22.96
CA LEU A 17 -0.84 45.04 -23.57
C LEU A 17 0.42 44.37 -22.99
N MET A 18 1.27 45.11 -22.27
CA MET A 18 2.45 44.55 -21.59
C MET A 18 2.14 43.99 -20.19
N GLY A 19 0.92 44.17 -19.70
CA GLY A 19 0.41 43.59 -18.45
C GLY A 19 -0.19 42.19 -18.60
N ALA A 20 -0.01 41.52 -19.76
CA ALA A 20 -0.45 40.15 -19.93
C ALA A 20 0.33 39.26 -18.94
N CYS A 21 -0.37 38.76 -17.93
CA CYS A 21 0.16 37.84 -16.93
C CYS A 21 0.99 36.75 -17.60
N LYS A 22 2.24 36.56 -17.13
CA LYS A 22 3.06 35.41 -17.54
C LYS A 22 2.20 34.16 -17.39
N LYS A 23 2.15 33.33 -18.43
CA LYS A 23 1.35 32.07 -18.44
C LYS A 23 1.61 31.20 -17.21
N ASP A 24 2.80 31.30 -16.63
CA ASP A 24 3.23 30.60 -15.42
C ASP A 24 2.42 30.95 -14.16
N TYR A 25 1.75 32.11 -14.09
CA TYR A 25 0.87 32.44 -12.96
C TYR A 25 -0.39 31.56 -12.91
N LEU A 26 -0.81 31.04 -14.07
CA LEU A 26 -1.93 30.10 -14.17
C LEU A 26 -1.48 28.63 -14.01
N LEU A 27 -0.16 28.38 -13.96
CA LEU A 27 0.41 27.09 -13.62
C LEU A 27 0.60 27.00 -12.10
N THR A 28 -0.51 27.00 -11.38
CA THR A 28 -0.49 26.72 -9.94
C THR A 28 -0.33 25.21 -9.76
N ASN A 29 0.89 24.77 -9.44
CA ASN A 29 1.07 23.45 -8.84
C ASN A 29 0.26 23.42 -7.54
N PRO A 30 -0.44 22.33 -7.23
CA PRO A 30 -1.19 22.25 -5.99
C PRO A 30 -0.25 22.48 -4.80
N THR A 31 -0.66 23.34 -3.87
CA THR A 31 0.09 23.67 -2.65
C THR A 31 -0.12 22.64 -1.54
N ASP A 32 -1.15 21.81 -1.67
CA ASP A 32 -1.60 20.81 -0.70
C ASP A 32 -1.38 19.37 -1.17
N SER A 33 -0.89 19.16 -2.40
CA SER A 33 -0.61 17.85 -2.96
C SER A 33 0.62 17.88 -3.86
N VAL A 34 1.28 16.73 -4.01
CA VAL A 34 2.45 16.61 -4.88
C VAL A 34 1.97 16.48 -6.33
N ASP A 35 2.54 17.27 -7.24
CA ASP A 35 2.29 17.11 -8.68
C ASP A 35 2.59 15.67 -9.10
N LYS A 36 1.60 15.01 -9.73
CA LYS A 36 1.70 13.63 -10.21
C LYS A 36 2.90 13.42 -11.13
N ASN A 37 3.28 14.43 -11.91
CA ASN A 37 4.45 14.38 -12.80
C ASN A 37 5.78 14.49 -12.04
N ALA A 38 5.78 15.01 -10.81
CA ALA A 38 6.97 15.21 -9.98
C ALA A 38 7.24 14.05 -9.01
N VAL A 39 6.25 13.21 -8.69
CA VAL A 39 6.37 12.14 -7.68
C VAL A 39 7.47 11.11 -8.03
N PHE A 40 7.66 10.81 -9.31
CA PHE A 40 8.59 9.77 -9.77
C PHE A 40 9.77 10.30 -10.59
N THR A 41 10.10 11.59 -10.45
CA THR A 41 11.26 12.17 -11.14
C THR A 41 12.59 11.75 -10.50
N THR A 42 12.61 11.53 -9.19
CA THR A 42 13.80 11.09 -8.44
C THR A 42 13.46 9.95 -7.49
N THR A 43 14.45 9.13 -7.15
CA THR A 43 14.35 8.09 -6.13
C THR A 43 13.99 8.64 -4.75
N THR A 44 14.42 9.86 -4.41
CA THR A 44 14.01 10.57 -3.18
C THR A 44 12.51 10.84 -3.16
N ASN A 45 11.94 11.35 -4.25
CA ASN A 45 10.50 11.62 -4.34
C ASN A 45 9.70 10.31 -4.32
N ALA A 46 10.19 9.27 -5.00
CA ALA A 46 9.56 7.96 -4.99
C ALA A 46 9.61 7.30 -3.60
N LEU A 47 10.70 7.50 -2.85
CA LEU A 47 10.81 7.06 -1.46
C LEU A 47 9.80 7.79 -0.56
N ALA A 48 9.54 9.08 -0.80
CA ALA A 48 8.48 9.80 -0.09
C ALA A 48 7.08 9.21 -0.37
N ALA A 49 6.81 8.80 -1.62
CA ALA A 49 5.57 8.10 -1.95
C ALA A 49 5.46 6.73 -1.24
N LEU A 50 6.55 5.97 -1.18
CA LEU A 50 6.63 4.72 -0.42
C LEU A 50 6.41 4.95 1.09
N ASN A 51 6.98 6.03 1.63
CA ASN A 51 6.74 6.46 3.02
C ASN A 51 5.28 6.80 3.26
N GLY A 52 4.56 7.29 2.25
CA GLY A 52 3.11 7.47 2.29
C GLY A 52 2.36 6.15 2.49
N ILE A 53 2.80 5.06 1.84
CA ILE A 53 2.25 3.71 2.08
C ILE A 53 2.53 3.28 3.51
N ASN A 54 3.78 3.42 3.98
CA ASN A 54 4.15 3.13 5.38
C ASN A 54 3.25 3.87 6.37
N ARG A 55 3.13 5.19 6.21
CA ARG A 55 2.31 6.05 7.08
C ARG A 55 0.86 5.63 7.09
N SER A 56 0.33 5.19 5.94
CA SER A 56 -1.06 4.76 5.80
C SER A 56 -1.43 3.60 6.74
N LEU A 57 -0.46 2.76 7.13
CA LEU A 57 -0.69 1.60 7.98
C LEU A 57 -1.04 1.95 9.43
N TYR A 58 -0.75 3.16 9.90
CA TYR A 58 -0.89 3.55 11.31
C TYR A 58 -1.47 4.95 11.50
N ILE A 59 -2.06 5.56 10.47
CA ILE A 59 -2.93 6.74 10.64
C ILE A 59 -4.35 6.32 10.99
N GLN A 60 -5.06 7.22 11.67
CA GLN A 60 -6.51 7.19 11.69
C GLN A 60 -7.05 7.79 10.39
N TYR A 61 -8.03 7.12 9.78
CA TYR A 61 -8.77 7.64 8.63
C TYR A 61 -9.99 8.43 9.11
N SER A 62 -11.21 8.06 8.72
CA SER A 62 -12.39 8.88 8.95
C SER A 62 -13.00 8.65 10.34
N ARG A 63 -12.76 7.49 10.95
CA ARG A 63 -13.44 7.04 12.18
C ARG A 63 -12.47 6.42 13.17
N GLN A 64 -12.87 6.33 14.43
CA GLN A 64 -12.04 5.81 15.51
C GLN A 64 -11.59 4.37 15.25
N GLU A 65 -12.46 3.55 14.66
CA GLU A 65 -12.22 2.16 14.27
C GLU A 65 -11.45 2.00 12.95
N GLU A 66 -10.97 3.08 12.33
CA GLU A 66 -10.22 3.09 11.08
C GLU A 66 -8.75 3.49 11.28
N GLY A 67 -8.09 2.91 12.29
CA GLY A 67 -6.69 3.14 12.65
C GLY A 67 -5.67 2.39 11.78
N GLY A 68 -5.90 2.32 10.46
CA GLY A 68 -5.03 1.60 9.53
C GLY A 68 -5.00 0.08 9.76
N GLN A 69 -3.81 -0.52 9.67
CA GLN A 69 -3.63 -1.97 9.80
C GLN A 69 -4.00 -2.51 11.19
N GLY A 70 -3.69 -1.74 12.24
CA GLY A 70 -4.00 -2.15 13.61
C GLY A 70 -5.49 -2.38 13.82
N ALA A 71 -6.33 -1.55 13.22
CA ALA A 71 -7.77 -1.76 13.23
C ALA A 71 -8.16 -3.05 12.51
N VAL A 72 -7.59 -3.36 11.34
CA VAL A 72 -7.90 -4.60 10.63
C VAL A 72 -7.51 -5.83 11.44
N ASN A 73 -6.33 -5.82 12.07
CA ASN A 73 -5.87 -6.92 12.92
C ASN A 73 -6.84 -7.14 14.10
N LEU A 74 -7.19 -6.09 14.83
CA LEU A 74 -8.16 -6.18 15.92
C LEU A 74 -9.50 -6.75 15.46
N ASN A 75 -9.98 -6.35 14.28
CA ASN A 75 -11.22 -6.89 13.73
C ASN A 75 -11.13 -8.40 13.47
N ILE A 76 -10.00 -8.88 12.96
CA ILE A 76 -9.78 -10.32 12.73
C ILE A 76 -9.70 -11.06 14.08
N ASP A 77 -8.98 -10.52 15.06
CA ASP A 77 -8.85 -11.13 16.39
C ASP A 77 -10.20 -11.20 17.12
N TYR A 78 -11.04 -10.17 17.00
CA TYR A 78 -12.39 -10.18 17.58
C TYR A 78 -13.30 -11.28 17.00
N MET A 79 -13.04 -11.72 15.77
CA MET A 79 -13.75 -12.85 15.16
C MET A 79 -13.14 -14.20 15.57
N GLY A 80 -12.02 -14.23 16.27
CA GLY A 80 -11.52 -15.45 16.91
C GLY A 80 -12.30 -15.81 18.19
N ASP A 81 -11.92 -16.92 18.80
CA ASP A 81 -12.55 -17.43 20.02
C ASP A 81 -11.76 -17.08 21.31
N ASP A 82 -10.63 -16.36 21.18
CA ASP A 82 -9.72 -16.05 22.29
C ASP A 82 -10.02 -14.72 23.02
N ILE A 83 -10.85 -13.85 22.43
CA ILE A 83 -11.17 -12.53 22.98
C ILE A 83 -12.60 -12.52 23.50
N VAL A 84 -12.78 -12.22 24.79
CA VAL A 84 -14.09 -11.98 25.41
C VAL A 84 -14.32 -10.48 25.57
N ASN A 85 -15.25 -9.93 24.79
CA ASN A 85 -15.62 -8.52 24.92
C ASN A 85 -16.78 -8.37 25.91
N THR A 86 -16.49 -7.84 27.09
CA THR A 86 -17.45 -7.72 28.22
C THR A 86 -18.30 -6.45 28.17
N VAL A 87 -17.99 -5.51 27.26
CA VAL A 87 -18.68 -4.22 27.14
C VAL A 87 -19.04 -3.94 25.67
N SER A 88 -20.16 -3.24 25.47
CA SER A 88 -20.55 -2.84 24.11
C SER A 88 -19.61 -1.76 23.58
N THR A 89 -18.72 -2.12 22.67
CA THR A 89 -17.82 -1.21 21.95
C THR A 89 -18.18 -1.13 20.46
N THR A 90 -17.54 -0.22 19.72
CA THR A 90 -17.71 -0.09 18.26
C THR A 90 -17.36 -1.38 17.49
N ALA A 91 -16.48 -2.24 18.03
CA ALA A 91 -16.13 -3.54 17.46
C ALA A 91 -17.10 -4.68 17.83
N PHE A 92 -18.10 -4.44 18.68
CA PHE A 92 -18.96 -5.51 19.22
C PHE A 92 -19.78 -6.23 18.13
N GLY A 93 -20.10 -5.54 17.04
CA GLY A 93 -20.76 -6.16 15.88
C GLY A 93 -19.88 -7.17 15.13
N VAL A 94 -18.56 -6.94 15.13
CA VAL A 94 -17.56 -7.84 14.51
C VAL A 94 -17.36 -9.05 15.40
N HIS A 95 -17.23 -8.83 16.71
CA HIS A 95 -17.13 -9.90 17.71
C HIS A 95 -18.31 -10.88 17.69
N LYS A 96 -19.54 -10.38 17.52
CA LYS A 96 -20.75 -11.22 17.37
C LYS A 96 -20.90 -11.88 16.00
N TRP A 97 -19.89 -11.80 15.15
CA TRP A 97 -19.94 -12.31 13.78
C TRP A 97 -21.05 -11.68 12.91
N VAL A 98 -21.54 -10.47 13.22
CA VAL A 98 -22.67 -9.86 12.48
C VAL A 98 -22.22 -8.98 11.33
N THR A 99 -21.28 -8.06 11.57
CA THR A 99 -20.98 -6.98 10.62
C THR A 99 -20.21 -7.43 9.38
N HIS A 100 -19.31 -8.40 9.50
CA HIS A 100 -18.53 -8.90 8.37
C HIS A 100 -19.41 -9.59 7.30
N ARG A 101 -20.62 -10.06 7.68
CA ARG A 101 -21.55 -10.75 6.76
C ARG A 101 -22.37 -9.82 5.88
N SER A 102 -22.33 -8.51 6.13
CA SER A 102 -23.08 -7.54 5.35
C SER A 102 -22.14 -6.64 4.54
N ALA A 103 -22.35 -6.61 3.22
CA ALA A 103 -21.55 -5.81 2.30
C ALA A 103 -21.68 -4.30 2.52
N SER A 104 -22.75 -3.84 3.17
CA SER A 104 -23.00 -2.42 3.44
C SER A 104 -22.38 -1.92 4.74
N THR A 105 -21.69 -2.78 5.51
CA THR A 105 -21.07 -2.32 6.74
C THR A 105 -19.82 -1.51 6.45
N LEU A 106 -19.67 -0.43 7.21
CA LEU A 106 -18.54 0.47 7.07
C LEU A 106 -17.20 -0.22 7.38
N ASN A 107 -17.21 -1.30 8.16
CA ASN A 107 -16.03 -2.12 8.42
C ASN A 107 -15.50 -2.79 7.15
N ASN A 108 -16.39 -3.48 6.44
CA ASN A 108 -16.06 -4.12 5.16
C ASN A 108 -15.62 -3.09 4.12
N SER A 109 -16.32 -1.94 4.04
CA SER A 109 -15.93 -0.84 3.16
C SER A 109 -14.53 -0.31 3.48
N PHE A 110 -14.21 -0.11 4.76
CA PHE A 110 -12.89 0.34 5.18
C PHE A 110 -11.80 -0.66 4.79
N ILE A 111 -11.95 -1.95 5.16
CA ILE A 111 -10.97 -2.99 4.84
C ILE A 111 -10.71 -3.04 3.33
N TYR A 112 -11.78 -3.04 2.52
CA TYR A 112 -11.68 -3.10 1.07
C TYR A 112 -10.94 -1.87 0.51
N THR A 113 -11.39 -0.66 0.85
CA THR A 113 -10.80 0.58 0.36
C THR A 113 -9.36 0.80 0.86
N PHE A 114 -9.05 0.40 2.09
CA PHE A 114 -7.74 0.52 2.69
C PHE A 114 -6.67 -0.26 1.89
N TYR A 115 -6.90 -1.55 1.65
CA TYR A 115 -5.95 -2.37 0.89
C TYR A 115 -5.89 -2.00 -0.59
N TYR A 116 -7.02 -1.65 -1.23
CA TYR A 116 -6.97 -1.18 -2.62
C TYR A 116 -6.28 0.17 -2.78
N ARG A 117 -6.28 1.03 -1.75
CA ARG A 117 -5.47 2.25 -1.74
C ARG A 117 -3.98 1.94 -1.67
N ILE A 118 -3.58 0.98 -0.83
CA ILE A 118 -2.18 0.50 -0.78
C ILE A 118 -1.76 -0.06 -2.13
N ILE A 119 -2.60 -0.90 -2.76
CA ILE A 119 -2.35 -1.48 -4.08
C ILE A 119 -2.21 -0.38 -5.14
N ALA A 120 -3.10 0.61 -5.16
CA ALA A 120 -3.04 1.72 -6.12
C ALA A 120 -1.73 2.52 -5.99
N ASN A 121 -1.31 2.83 -4.76
CA ASN A 121 -0.05 3.52 -4.51
C ASN A 121 1.17 2.66 -4.89
N ALA A 122 1.14 1.36 -4.58
CA ALA A 122 2.19 0.44 -4.98
C ALA A 122 2.30 0.33 -6.51
N ASN A 123 1.18 0.26 -7.22
CA ASN A 123 1.16 0.24 -8.69
C ASN A 123 1.79 1.50 -9.29
N LEU A 124 1.49 2.68 -8.73
CA LEU A 124 2.13 3.93 -9.18
C LEU A 124 3.66 3.87 -9.03
N ILE A 125 4.17 3.35 -7.92
CA ILE A 125 5.61 3.18 -7.72
C ILE A 125 6.19 2.18 -8.73
N ILE A 126 5.59 0.99 -8.84
CA ILE A 126 6.09 -0.11 -9.69
C ILE A 126 6.16 0.31 -11.16
N ASP A 127 5.15 1.03 -11.65
CA ASP A 127 5.05 1.42 -13.05
C ASP A 127 6.01 2.56 -13.43
N ASN A 128 6.52 3.33 -12.45
CA ASN A 128 7.27 4.57 -12.73
C ASN A 128 8.71 4.58 -12.20
N ILE A 129 9.05 3.80 -11.17
CA ILE A 129 10.34 3.89 -10.47
C ILE A 129 11.56 3.63 -11.36
N ASP A 130 11.42 2.82 -12.41
CA ASP A 130 12.53 2.50 -13.32
C ASP A 130 13.04 3.76 -14.05
N ASN A 131 12.15 4.74 -14.28
CA ASN A 131 12.45 6.00 -14.99
C ASN A 131 12.96 7.13 -14.07
N ALA A 132 12.89 6.96 -12.74
CA ALA A 132 13.33 7.99 -11.80
C ALA A 132 14.84 8.23 -11.85
N GLU A 133 15.31 9.42 -11.52
CA GLU A 133 16.74 9.69 -11.33
C GLU A 133 17.23 9.16 -9.97
N GLY A 134 18.37 8.47 -9.96
CA GLY A 134 18.97 7.90 -8.74
C GLY A 134 19.67 6.57 -8.97
N SER A 135 20.21 6.00 -7.89
CA SER A 135 20.98 4.76 -7.99
C SER A 135 20.08 3.56 -8.33
N ILE A 136 20.65 2.57 -9.05
CA ILE A 136 19.95 1.31 -9.35
C ILE A 136 19.56 0.59 -8.06
N ALA A 137 20.40 0.66 -7.03
CA ALA A 137 20.17 0.03 -5.73
C ALA A 137 18.96 0.63 -5.01
N ASP A 138 18.76 1.95 -5.09
CA ASP A 138 17.60 2.64 -4.48
C ASP A 138 16.31 2.33 -5.24
N LYS A 139 16.35 2.34 -6.58
CA LYS A 139 15.20 1.93 -7.42
C LYS A 139 14.76 0.52 -7.08
N LYS A 140 15.73 -0.41 -6.96
CA LYS A 140 15.46 -1.80 -6.58
C LYS A 140 14.82 -1.91 -5.21
N MET A 141 15.34 -1.20 -4.20
CA MET A 141 14.77 -1.18 -2.86
C MET A 141 13.31 -0.74 -2.90
N ILE A 142 13.04 0.42 -3.50
CA ILE A 142 11.70 1.02 -3.58
C ILE A 142 10.73 0.11 -4.35
N LYS A 143 11.16 -0.44 -5.49
CA LYS A 143 10.35 -1.35 -6.30
C LYS A 143 10.00 -2.64 -5.58
N ALA A 144 10.98 -3.23 -4.90
CA ALA A 144 10.81 -4.49 -4.17
C ALA A 144 9.85 -4.32 -2.97
N GLU A 145 9.95 -3.20 -2.24
CA GLU A 145 8.99 -2.86 -1.19
C GLU A 145 7.58 -2.69 -1.75
N ALA A 146 7.41 -1.95 -2.85
CA ALA A 146 6.10 -1.75 -3.47
C ALA A 146 5.47 -3.07 -3.97
N LEU A 147 6.26 -3.95 -4.60
CA LEU A 147 5.82 -5.30 -4.98
C LEU A 147 5.37 -6.11 -3.75
N THR A 148 6.13 -6.03 -2.66
CA THR A 148 5.80 -6.71 -1.39
C THR A 148 4.50 -6.19 -0.79
N TYR A 149 4.27 -4.86 -0.78
CA TYR A 149 3.00 -4.26 -0.37
C TYR A 149 1.83 -4.73 -1.22
N ARG A 150 1.99 -4.74 -2.54
CA ARG A 150 0.92 -5.17 -3.45
C ARG A 150 0.56 -6.64 -3.23
N ALA A 151 1.55 -7.51 -3.05
CA ALA A 151 1.32 -8.92 -2.74
C ALA A 151 0.60 -9.09 -1.40
N TRP A 152 1.09 -8.44 -0.35
CA TRP A 152 0.50 -8.52 0.98
C TRP A 152 -0.93 -8.01 1.03
N ALA A 153 -1.22 -6.88 0.39
CA ALA A 153 -2.55 -6.30 0.35
C ALA A 153 -3.55 -7.22 -0.40
N HIS A 154 -3.16 -7.79 -1.54
CA HIS A 154 -3.99 -8.79 -2.23
C HIS A 154 -4.18 -10.06 -1.38
N PHE A 155 -3.15 -10.48 -0.64
CA PHE A 155 -3.22 -11.64 0.24
C PHE A 155 -4.21 -11.44 1.38
N VAL A 156 -4.24 -10.28 2.03
CA VAL A 156 -5.26 -10.01 3.05
C VAL A 156 -6.65 -9.92 2.42
N LEU A 157 -6.79 -9.20 1.30
CA LEU A 157 -8.08 -9.07 0.61
C LEU A 157 -8.70 -10.42 0.23
N VAL A 158 -7.93 -11.35 -0.34
CA VAL A 158 -8.46 -12.66 -0.73
C VAL A 158 -8.83 -13.53 0.47
N GLN A 159 -8.15 -13.37 1.61
CA GLN A 159 -8.51 -14.08 2.84
C GLN A 159 -9.79 -13.53 3.48
N VAL A 160 -10.02 -12.21 3.40
CA VAL A 160 -11.23 -11.59 3.96
C VAL A 160 -12.46 -11.78 3.07
N PHE A 161 -12.30 -11.64 1.74
CA PHE A 161 -13.43 -11.59 0.79
C PHE A 161 -13.56 -12.82 -0.13
N GLY A 162 -12.56 -13.69 -0.16
CA GLY A 162 -12.58 -14.96 -0.87
C GLY A 162 -13.01 -16.11 0.05
N LYS A 163 -13.28 -17.28 -0.54
CA LYS A 163 -13.29 -18.53 0.24
C LYS A 163 -11.85 -18.97 0.48
N ARG A 164 -11.66 -19.82 1.50
CA ARG A 164 -10.35 -20.45 1.80
C ARG A 164 -9.74 -21.05 0.53
N TYR A 165 -8.41 -20.99 0.46
CA TYR A 165 -7.68 -21.75 -0.54
C TYR A 165 -7.79 -23.24 -0.22
N ASP A 166 -8.10 -24.05 -1.23
CA ASP A 166 -8.10 -25.51 -1.13
C ASP A 166 -6.81 -26.04 -1.77
N ALA A 167 -5.97 -26.65 -0.93
CA ALA A 167 -4.71 -27.26 -1.38
C ALA A 167 -4.95 -28.49 -2.29
N ALA A 168 -6.15 -29.08 -2.26
CA ALA A 168 -6.54 -30.14 -3.18
C ALA A 168 -6.90 -29.63 -4.59
N GLY A 169 -6.95 -28.31 -4.80
CA GLY A 169 -7.24 -27.66 -6.08
C GLY A 169 -8.67 -27.13 -6.19
N ASN A 170 -9.13 -26.88 -7.42
CA ASN A 170 -10.47 -26.33 -7.72
C ASN A 170 -10.76 -24.94 -7.12
N ASN A 171 -9.74 -24.09 -6.96
CA ASN A 171 -9.85 -22.72 -6.46
C ASN A 171 -10.47 -21.72 -7.45
N THR A 172 -11.53 -22.13 -8.16
CA THR A 172 -12.22 -21.36 -9.21
C THR A 172 -13.24 -20.37 -8.66
N GLN A 173 -13.62 -20.51 -7.39
CA GLN A 173 -14.51 -19.59 -6.70
C GLN A 173 -13.96 -18.17 -6.72
N ALA A 174 -14.88 -17.20 -6.70
CA ALA A 174 -14.54 -15.79 -6.76
C ALA A 174 -13.67 -15.36 -5.56
N GLY A 175 -12.50 -14.79 -5.87
CA GLY A 175 -11.62 -14.09 -4.96
C GLY A 175 -11.92 -12.59 -5.00
N VAL A 176 -10.95 -11.78 -5.41
CA VAL A 176 -11.05 -10.32 -5.51
C VAL A 176 -10.54 -9.81 -6.88
N PRO A 177 -10.87 -8.59 -7.31
CA PRO A 177 -10.26 -8.01 -8.51
C PRO A 177 -8.75 -7.89 -8.38
N ILE A 178 -8.00 -8.30 -9.42
CA ILE A 178 -6.55 -8.16 -9.47
C ILE A 178 -6.21 -6.80 -10.07
N MET A 179 -5.63 -5.91 -9.25
CA MET A 179 -5.21 -4.57 -9.68
C MET A 179 -3.69 -4.50 -9.65
N ASN A 180 -3.05 -4.71 -10.81
CA ASN A 180 -1.59 -4.86 -10.93
C ASN A 180 -0.91 -3.80 -11.82
N THR A 181 -1.63 -2.73 -12.15
CA THR A 181 -1.12 -1.56 -12.87
C THR A 181 -1.86 -0.30 -12.42
N SER A 182 -1.20 0.84 -12.55
CA SER A 182 -1.75 2.18 -12.35
C SER A 182 -2.50 2.69 -13.59
N VAL A 183 -2.33 2.03 -14.74
CA VAL A 183 -3.01 2.38 -15.98
C VAL A 183 -4.50 2.06 -15.86
N VAL A 184 -5.33 3.08 -16.06
CA VAL A 184 -6.78 2.95 -16.12
C VAL A 184 -7.16 2.59 -17.56
N ASP A 185 -7.66 1.39 -17.80
CA ASP A 185 -8.00 0.86 -19.12
C ASP A 185 -9.39 1.29 -19.62
N GLY A 186 -9.91 2.41 -19.10
CA GLY A 186 -11.24 2.94 -19.44
C GLY A 186 -12.42 2.12 -18.91
N ASN A 187 -12.19 0.96 -18.27
CA ASN A 187 -13.24 0.18 -17.63
C ASN A 187 -13.54 0.71 -16.22
N PRO A 188 -14.83 0.82 -15.83
CA PRO A 188 -15.20 1.30 -14.50
C PRO A 188 -14.83 0.33 -13.36
N GLY A 189 -14.40 -0.89 -13.68
CA GLY A 189 -13.86 -1.86 -12.72
C GLY A 189 -13.44 -3.17 -13.37
N LYS A 190 -12.57 -3.93 -12.68
CA LYS A 190 -12.19 -5.29 -13.07
C LYS A 190 -13.09 -6.32 -12.39
N PRO A 191 -13.51 -7.40 -13.09
CA PRO A 191 -14.27 -8.47 -12.46
C PRO A 191 -13.43 -9.16 -11.37
N ARG A 192 -14.10 -9.81 -10.43
CA ARG A 192 -13.43 -10.64 -9.42
C ARG A 192 -12.72 -11.79 -10.12
N ALA A 193 -11.41 -11.93 -9.89
CA ALA A 193 -10.67 -13.09 -10.35
C ALA A 193 -10.97 -14.30 -9.46
N SER A 194 -10.58 -15.50 -9.90
CA SER A 194 -10.64 -16.69 -9.04
C SER A 194 -9.65 -16.58 -7.88
N VAL A 195 -9.90 -17.31 -6.79
CA VAL A 195 -8.94 -17.42 -5.68
C VAL A 195 -7.58 -17.89 -6.20
N GLU A 196 -7.52 -18.87 -7.11
CA GLU A 196 -6.26 -19.33 -7.71
C GLU A 196 -5.49 -18.21 -8.40
N ALA A 197 -6.17 -17.41 -9.22
CA ALA A 197 -5.54 -16.33 -9.97
C ALA A 197 -4.98 -15.23 -9.05
N VAL A 198 -5.70 -14.90 -7.96
CA VAL A 198 -5.21 -13.92 -6.98
C VAL A 198 -3.95 -14.42 -6.28
N TYR A 199 -3.93 -15.68 -5.83
CA TYR A 199 -2.73 -16.29 -5.26
C TYR A 199 -1.58 -16.41 -6.27
N GLY A 200 -1.88 -16.61 -7.55
CA GLY A 200 -0.89 -16.54 -8.62
C GLY A 200 -0.20 -15.18 -8.70
N GLN A 201 -0.99 -14.10 -8.72
CA GLN A 201 -0.46 -12.72 -8.70
C GLN A 201 0.37 -12.44 -7.44
N ILE A 202 -0.13 -12.85 -6.25
CA ILE A 202 0.58 -12.67 -4.97
C ILE A 202 1.96 -13.35 -5.02
N ASN A 203 2.00 -14.60 -5.49
CA ASN A 203 3.24 -15.36 -5.57
C ASN A 203 4.23 -14.71 -6.54
N ASN A 204 3.75 -14.29 -7.71
CA ASN A 204 4.56 -13.59 -8.70
C ASN A 204 5.18 -12.32 -8.14
N ASP A 205 4.38 -11.46 -7.49
CA ASP A 205 4.89 -10.21 -6.90
C ASP A 205 5.95 -10.48 -5.81
N LEU A 206 5.74 -11.50 -4.96
CA LEU A 206 6.73 -11.86 -3.94
C LEU A 206 8.02 -12.42 -4.53
N ASP A 207 7.93 -13.25 -5.58
CA ASP A 207 9.11 -13.83 -6.23
C ASP A 207 9.92 -12.75 -6.96
N LEU A 208 9.25 -11.81 -7.63
CA LEU A 208 9.90 -10.62 -8.18
C LEU A 208 10.49 -9.73 -7.08
N ALA A 209 9.77 -9.49 -5.98
CA ALA A 209 10.27 -8.66 -4.88
C ALA A 209 11.54 -9.25 -4.26
N ILE A 210 11.52 -10.53 -3.91
CA ILE A 210 12.68 -11.25 -3.32
C ILE A 210 13.89 -11.16 -4.25
N THR A 211 13.68 -11.37 -5.56
CA THR A 211 14.75 -11.23 -6.55
C THR A 211 15.25 -9.79 -6.66
N THR A 212 14.33 -8.81 -6.65
CA THR A 212 14.64 -7.39 -6.82
C THR A 212 15.38 -6.81 -5.61
N PHE A 213 15.11 -7.30 -4.40
CA PHE A 213 15.89 -6.94 -3.21
C PHE A 213 17.38 -7.33 -3.31
N SER A 214 17.74 -8.27 -4.20
CA SER A 214 19.14 -8.61 -4.45
C SER A 214 19.90 -7.43 -5.08
N GLY A 215 20.85 -6.89 -4.32
CA GLY A 215 21.62 -5.69 -4.69
C GLY A 215 20.85 -4.38 -4.51
N ALA A 216 19.78 -4.39 -3.71
CA ALA A 216 19.08 -3.19 -3.26
C ALA A 216 19.84 -2.52 -2.10
N THR A 217 19.65 -1.20 -1.94
CA THR A 217 20.12 -0.48 -0.75
C THR A 217 19.45 -1.04 0.50
N ALA A 218 20.15 -1.00 1.64
CA ALA A 218 19.58 -1.41 2.92
C ALA A 218 18.35 -0.57 3.28
N ARG A 219 17.38 -1.20 3.95
CA ARG A 219 16.16 -0.51 4.41
C ARG A 219 16.53 0.65 5.37
N PRO A 220 15.89 1.82 5.28
CA PRO A 220 16.21 2.97 6.11
C PRO A 220 15.69 2.87 7.55
N ASN A 221 14.62 2.08 7.79
CA ASN A 221 14.02 1.87 9.11
C ASN A 221 13.31 0.49 9.15
N LYS A 222 12.99 -0.04 10.33
CA LYS A 222 12.21 -1.28 10.50
C LYS A 222 10.80 -1.21 9.92
N SER A 223 10.22 -0.02 9.76
CA SER A 223 8.94 0.18 9.06
C SER A 223 9.01 -0.22 7.58
N HIS A 224 10.19 -0.17 6.99
CA HIS A 224 10.42 -0.56 5.60
C HIS A 224 10.64 -2.06 5.46
N PHE A 225 10.13 -2.59 4.36
CA PHE A 225 10.29 -3.99 4.03
C PHE A 225 11.69 -4.25 3.46
N ASN A 226 12.23 -5.41 3.77
CA ASN A 226 13.44 -5.94 3.17
C ASN A 226 13.18 -7.37 2.67
N ILE A 227 14.21 -8.02 2.15
CA ILE A 227 14.12 -9.39 1.68
C ILE A 227 13.60 -10.37 2.74
N ASN A 228 13.97 -10.19 4.01
CA ASN A 228 13.50 -11.05 5.11
C ASN A 228 11.98 -10.91 5.29
N VAL A 229 11.45 -9.68 5.25
CA VAL A 229 10.00 -9.43 5.36
C VAL A 229 9.25 -10.04 4.17
N ALA A 230 9.75 -9.87 2.94
CA ALA A 230 9.13 -10.47 1.75
C ALA A 230 9.09 -12.00 1.83
N LYS A 231 10.18 -12.63 2.29
CA LYS A 231 10.23 -14.07 2.54
C LYS A 231 9.28 -14.50 3.67
N GLY A 232 9.16 -13.72 4.74
CA GLY A 232 8.19 -13.99 5.82
C GLY A 232 6.75 -13.99 5.32
N ILE A 233 6.39 -13.03 4.45
CA ILE A 233 5.08 -12.97 3.80
C ILE A 233 4.91 -14.16 2.85
N LYS A 234 5.92 -14.50 2.04
CA LYS A 234 5.91 -15.68 1.16
C LYS A 234 5.71 -16.97 1.93
N ALA A 235 6.33 -17.10 3.10
CA ALA A 235 6.13 -18.25 3.99
C ALA A 235 4.67 -18.37 4.44
N ARG A 236 4.04 -17.27 4.86
CA ARG A 236 2.63 -17.23 5.26
C ARG A 236 1.68 -17.56 4.11
N VAL A 237 1.95 -17.02 2.92
CA VAL A 237 1.17 -17.31 1.70
C VAL A 237 1.30 -18.80 1.35
N ALA A 238 2.52 -19.32 1.30
CA ALA A 238 2.78 -20.73 1.01
C ALA A 238 2.12 -21.67 2.03
N LEU A 239 2.16 -21.31 3.32
CA LEU A 239 1.48 -22.05 4.39
C LEU A 239 -0.03 -22.10 4.15
N THR A 240 -0.63 -20.97 3.80
CA THR A 240 -2.07 -20.86 3.50
C THR A 240 -2.46 -21.70 2.27
N GLN A 241 -1.55 -21.86 1.31
CA GLN A 241 -1.74 -22.71 0.13
C GLN A 241 -1.42 -24.20 0.37
N GLY A 242 -1.00 -24.60 1.58
CA GLY A 242 -0.55 -25.97 1.87
C GLY A 242 0.79 -26.34 1.22
N LYS A 243 1.57 -25.36 0.78
CA LYS A 243 2.89 -25.55 0.16
C LYS A 243 3.98 -25.64 1.23
N TRP A 244 3.94 -26.70 2.03
CA TRP A 244 4.71 -26.85 3.28
C TRP A 244 6.22 -26.66 3.11
N ALA A 245 6.82 -27.26 2.08
CA ALA A 245 8.26 -27.15 1.84
C ALA A 245 8.68 -25.71 1.52
N ILE A 246 7.92 -25.02 0.66
CA ILE A 246 8.17 -23.62 0.29
C ILE A 246 7.97 -22.72 1.52
N ALA A 247 6.95 -23.00 2.33
CA ALA A 247 6.68 -22.26 3.57
C ALA A 247 7.85 -22.38 4.56
N ALA A 248 8.31 -23.61 4.83
CA ALA A 248 9.40 -23.88 5.76
C ALA A 248 10.72 -23.24 5.29
N GLN A 249 11.04 -23.36 4.00
CA GLN A 249 12.25 -22.76 3.44
C GLN A 249 12.22 -21.22 3.59
N ASN A 250 11.14 -20.57 3.15
CA ASN A 250 11.04 -19.12 3.23
C ASN A 250 11.03 -18.62 4.68
N ALA A 251 10.41 -19.35 5.61
CA ALA A 251 10.44 -19.01 7.03
C ALA A 251 11.86 -19.10 7.62
N LEU A 252 12.62 -20.15 7.27
CA LEU A 252 14.02 -20.30 7.68
C LEU A 252 14.89 -19.16 7.17
N GLU A 253 14.72 -18.77 5.91
CA GLU A 253 15.49 -17.69 5.33
C GLU A 253 15.08 -16.32 5.90
N ALA A 254 13.78 -16.09 6.13
CA ALA A 254 13.25 -14.85 6.68
C ALA A 254 13.78 -14.52 8.08
N ARG A 255 14.00 -15.54 8.94
CA ARG A 255 14.51 -15.35 10.30
C ARG A 255 16.02 -15.18 10.40
N THR A 256 16.75 -15.19 9.27
CA THR A 256 18.21 -15.07 9.27
C THR A 256 18.63 -13.73 9.88
N GLY A 257 19.45 -13.78 10.93
CA GLY A 257 19.95 -12.59 11.63
C GLY A 257 18.98 -11.98 12.65
N LEU A 258 17.88 -12.67 12.97
CA LEU A 258 16.93 -12.28 14.01
C LEU A 258 17.01 -13.25 15.20
N ASN A 259 16.77 -12.74 16.40
CA ASN A 259 16.72 -13.51 17.63
C ASN A 259 15.31 -13.45 18.22
N LEU A 260 14.91 -14.49 18.94
CA LEU A 260 13.72 -14.40 19.78
C LEU A 260 13.94 -13.37 20.88
N MET A 261 12.90 -12.63 21.23
CA MET A 261 12.96 -11.66 22.31
C MET A 261 13.24 -12.34 23.65
N THR A 262 13.90 -11.62 24.54
CA THR A 262 14.11 -12.04 25.93
C THR A 262 12.80 -12.00 26.73
N ASN A 263 12.76 -12.70 27.86
CA ASN A 263 11.62 -12.62 28.79
C ASN A 263 11.35 -11.18 29.26
N ALA A 264 12.39 -10.35 29.41
CA ALA A 264 12.24 -8.96 29.81
C ALA A 264 11.58 -8.12 28.70
N GLU A 265 11.99 -8.32 27.44
CA GLU A 265 11.37 -7.66 26.28
C GLU A 265 9.92 -8.10 26.08
N TYR A 266 9.62 -9.39 26.33
CA TYR A 266 8.24 -9.91 26.27
C TYR A 266 7.31 -9.20 27.26
N LEU A 267 7.82 -8.83 28.44
CA LEU A 267 7.06 -8.11 29.47
C LEU A 267 7.08 -6.58 29.29
N ALA A 268 7.75 -6.05 28.26
CA ALA A 268 7.86 -4.60 28.03
C ALA A 268 6.62 -3.99 27.35
N GLY A 269 5.57 -4.78 27.10
CA GLY A 269 4.25 -4.29 26.68
C GLY A 269 4.04 -4.14 25.16
N PHE A 270 4.91 -4.73 24.33
CA PHE A 270 4.72 -4.83 22.86
C PHE A 270 4.45 -3.48 22.15
N ASN A 271 5.07 -2.40 22.61
CA ASN A 271 4.80 -1.03 22.14
C ASN A 271 6.03 -0.31 21.54
N SER A 272 7.15 -1.02 21.35
CA SER A 272 8.38 -0.47 20.80
C SER A 272 8.81 -1.25 19.56
N TYR A 273 9.02 -0.53 18.46
CA TYR A 273 9.55 -1.13 17.23
C TYR A 273 11.03 -1.49 17.34
N GLU A 274 11.72 -1.07 18.42
CA GLU A 274 13.14 -1.41 18.64
C GLU A 274 13.36 -2.85 19.10
N ASN A 275 12.30 -3.59 19.48
CA ASN A 275 12.36 -5.04 19.78
C ASN A 275 13.05 -5.81 18.64
N GLN A 276 13.93 -6.75 18.99
CA GLN A 276 14.81 -7.44 18.04
C GLN A 276 14.17 -8.65 17.34
N GLU A 277 13.01 -9.11 17.80
CA GLU A 277 12.21 -10.17 17.16
C GLU A 277 11.33 -9.60 16.03
#